data_AF-A0A2W6MW31-F1
#
_entry.id   AF-A0A2W6MW31-F1
#
_cell.length_a   1.000
_cell.length_b   1.000
_cell.length_c   1.000
_cell.angle_alpha   90.00
_cell.angle_beta   90.00
_cell.angle_gamma   90.00
#
_symmetry.space_group_name_H-M   'P 1'
#
loop_
_entity.id
_entity.type
_entity.pdbx_description
1 polymer ?
#
loop_
_entity_poly.entity_id
_entity_poly.type
_entity_poly.pdbx_seq_one_letter_code
_entity_poly.pdbx_strand_id
1 'polypeptide(L)'
;MQKFLMVLGFFLILSISINAQSPEEAKPSFNCAKATKKVEKMICNDKSGELQKLDRLYSKLYFSILKSIPKDTKEGQNEREELKYFNHDVMSNRNIFQCYFIVPFGTGKQEDFQSNYCIKQIYLEAIAILAFKMINSEANKKKWNFNQRVEKFYYGAAYLEKYNRINFLSNYNLFNNFFESTTKGIVIDFMAYNIAQWNYFILHSRINEANLGEFDEAVKVYKILYEKLYQAFTEDKKLNKLLGK
;
A
#
# COMPACT_ATOMS: atom_id res chain seq x y z
N MET A 1 18.31 73.47 7.69
CA MET A 1 16.94 73.34 7.14
C MET A 1 16.77 71.94 6.57
N GLN A 2 15.54 71.46 6.61
CA GLN A 2 15.07 70.08 6.45
C GLN A 2 15.27 69.43 5.07
N LYS A 3 15.38 68.09 5.10
CA LYS A 3 14.91 67.06 4.14
C LYS A 3 15.61 66.98 2.77
N PHE A 4 16.14 65.79 2.45
CA PHE A 4 15.56 64.90 1.43
C PHE A 4 15.95 63.43 1.72
N LEU A 5 14.91 62.62 1.91
CA LEU A 5 14.95 61.16 1.85
C LEU A 5 15.27 60.75 0.40
N MET A 6 16.20 59.81 0.19
CA MET A 6 16.07 58.85 -0.90
C MET A 6 16.75 57.54 -0.51
N VAL A 7 15.90 56.63 -0.02
CA VAL A 7 16.13 55.19 0.02
C VAL A 7 16.26 54.69 -1.42
N LEU A 8 17.33 53.94 -1.73
CA LEU A 8 17.46 52.91 -2.79
C LEU A 8 18.97 52.59 -2.84
N GLY A 9 19.51 51.40 -2.59
CA GLY A 9 18.97 50.06 -2.78
C GLY A 9 19.97 49.31 -3.66
N PHE A 10 20.94 48.59 -3.07
CA PHE A 10 21.71 47.54 -3.75
C PHE A 10 22.37 46.62 -2.70
N PHE A 11 21.53 45.87 -1.97
CA PHE A 11 21.96 44.66 -1.27
C PHE A 11 22.12 43.56 -2.34
N LEU A 12 23.32 43.43 -2.92
CA LEU A 12 23.71 42.26 -3.70
C LEU A 12 24.03 41.12 -2.73
N ILE A 13 22.99 40.51 -2.16
CA ILE A 13 23.11 39.17 -1.61
C ILE A 13 23.00 38.24 -2.81
N LEU A 14 24.15 37.69 -3.20
CA LEU A 14 24.23 36.53 -4.08
C LEU A 14 23.36 35.43 -3.46
N SER A 15 22.14 35.29 -3.94
CA SER A 15 21.27 34.14 -3.70
C SER A 15 21.93 32.95 -4.38
N ILE A 16 22.85 32.31 -3.67
CA ILE A 16 23.18 30.91 -3.94
C ILE A 16 21.89 30.17 -3.62
N SER A 17 21.06 29.97 -4.64
CA SER A 17 19.96 29.00 -4.61
C SER A 17 20.58 27.61 -4.60
N ILE A 18 21.29 27.29 -3.52
CA ILE A 18 21.44 25.92 -3.09
C ILE A 18 20.02 25.54 -2.72
N ASN A 19 19.31 24.89 -3.64
CA ASN A 19 18.29 23.93 -3.22
C ASN A 19 19.07 22.90 -2.40
N ALA A 20 19.31 23.22 -1.13
CA ALA A 20 19.59 22.26 -0.09
C ALA A 20 18.27 21.51 0.05
N GLN A 21 18.03 20.62 -0.91
CA GLN A 21 16.97 19.65 -0.87
C GLN A 21 17.23 18.90 0.42
N SER A 22 16.37 19.16 1.42
CA SER A 22 16.55 18.64 2.76
C SER A 22 16.87 17.14 2.65
N PRO A 23 17.88 16.63 3.38
CA PRO A 23 18.20 15.19 3.41
C PRO A 23 17.00 14.32 3.82
N GLU A 24 15.93 14.94 4.32
CA GLU A 24 14.68 14.30 4.74
C GLU A 24 13.54 14.30 3.72
N GLU A 25 13.69 14.87 2.53
CA GLU A 25 12.64 14.74 1.51
C GLU A 25 12.41 13.27 1.17
N ALA A 26 11.17 12.81 1.30
CA ALA A 26 10.78 11.46 0.95
C ALA A 26 11.05 11.26 -0.56
N LYS A 27 12.12 10.53 -0.89
CA LYS A 27 12.43 10.12 -2.27
C LYS A 27 11.85 8.74 -2.54
N PRO A 28 11.27 8.48 -3.72
CA PRO A 28 10.83 7.14 -4.09
C PRO A 28 12.03 6.22 -4.30
N SER A 29 11.77 4.94 -4.52
CA SER A 29 12.77 3.89 -4.76
C SER A 29 13.48 3.99 -6.11
N PHE A 30 13.04 4.89 -6.98
CA PHE A 30 13.60 5.13 -8.32
C PHE A 30 14.02 6.60 -8.51
N ASN A 31 14.82 6.86 -9.54
CA ASN A 31 15.28 8.22 -9.86
C ASN A 31 14.19 9.00 -10.61
N CYS A 32 13.62 10.02 -9.97
CA CYS A 32 12.60 10.90 -10.57
C CYS A 32 13.04 11.59 -11.87
N ALA A 33 14.32 11.90 -12.04
CA ALA A 33 14.83 12.47 -13.30
C ALA A 33 14.76 11.49 -14.48
N LYS A 34 14.59 10.19 -14.20
CA LYS A 34 14.45 9.12 -15.19
C LYS A 34 13.01 8.62 -15.32
N ALA A 35 12.04 9.25 -14.64
CA ALA A 35 10.64 8.83 -14.65
C ALA A 35 10.02 9.01 -16.05
N THR A 36 9.58 7.91 -16.66
CA THR A 36 8.95 7.95 -18.00
C THR A 36 7.46 7.66 -17.91
N LYS A 37 7.04 6.81 -16.97
CA LYS A 37 5.63 6.40 -16.81
C LYS A 37 4.81 7.47 -16.12
N LYS A 38 3.52 7.56 -16.45
CA LYS A 38 2.57 8.48 -15.79
C LYS A 38 2.59 8.31 -14.26
N VAL A 39 2.54 7.07 -13.78
CA VAL A 39 2.55 6.79 -12.34
C VAL A 39 3.84 7.22 -11.65
N GLU A 40 4.99 7.06 -12.31
CA GLU A 40 6.29 7.49 -11.76
C GLU A 40 6.34 9.01 -11.62
N LYS A 41 5.85 9.74 -12.64
CA LYS A 41 5.73 11.20 -12.58
C LYS A 41 4.77 11.66 -11.48
N MET A 42 3.66 10.96 -11.30
CA MET A 42 2.71 11.26 -10.21
C MET A 42 3.33 11.04 -8.84
N ILE A 43 4.03 9.92 -8.63
CA ILE A 43 4.76 9.65 -7.38
C ILE A 43 5.80 10.74 -7.13
N CYS A 44 6.57 11.14 -8.14
CA CYS A 44 7.60 12.17 -7.98
C CYS A 44 7.03 13.56 -7.67
N ASN A 45 5.88 13.91 -8.25
CA ASN A 45 5.26 15.23 -8.13
C ASN A 45 4.23 15.31 -6.99
N ASP A 46 4.07 14.25 -6.19
CA ASP A 46 3.19 14.26 -5.02
C ASP A 46 3.74 15.22 -3.97
N LYS A 47 3.07 16.36 -3.81
CA LYS A 47 3.47 17.43 -2.88
C LYS A 47 3.41 17.00 -1.42
N SER A 48 2.59 16.01 -1.09
CA SER A 48 2.47 15.51 0.29
C SER A 48 3.67 14.68 0.72
N GLY A 49 4.42 14.11 -0.23
CA GLY A 49 5.51 13.17 0.06
C GLY A 49 5.04 11.74 0.37
N GLU A 50 3.72 11.50 0.45
CA GLU A 50 3.15 10.23 0.87
C GLU A 50 3.42 9.11 -0.13
N LEU A 51 3.25 9.39 -1.44
CA LEU A 51 3.48 8.40 -2.49
C LEU A 51 4.96 8.01 -2.58
N GLN A 52 5.86 8.98 -2.45
CA GLN A 52 7.30 8.71 -2.42
C GLN A 52 7.67 7.85 -1.21
N LYS A 53 7.09 8.14 -0.03
CA LYS A 53 7.32 7.37 1.20
C LYS A 53 6.80 5.94 1.05
N LEU A 54 5.60 5.74 0.50
CA LEU A 54 5.01 4.42 0.31
C LEU A 54 5.75 3.58 -0.72
N ASP A 55 6.13 4.16 -1.86
CA ASP A 55 6.95 3.48 -2.86
C ASP A 55 8.29 3.04 -2.26
N ARG A 56 8.96 3.93 -1.52
CA ARG A 56 10.21 3.61 -0.83
C ARG A 56 10.01 2.52 0.23
N LEU A 57 8.94 2.61 1.04
CA LEU A 57 8.64 1.66 2.09
C LEU A 57 8.41 0.26 1.51
N TYR A 58 7.52 0.15 0.51
CA TYR A 58 7.22 -1.10 -0.15
C TYR A 58 8.49 -1.72 -0.75
N SER A 59 9.28 -0.94 -1.49
CA SER A 59 10.53 -1.41 -2.11
C SER A 59 11.52 -1.95 -1.06
N LYS A 60 11.76 -1.18 0.01
CA LYS A 60 12.66 -1.61 1.09
C LYS A 60 12.15 -2.85 1.81
N LEU A 61 10.86 -2.93 2.09
CA LEU A 61 10.23 -4.10 2.71
C LEU A 61 10.39 -5.32 1.81
N TYR A 62 10.00 -5.22 0.53
CA TYR A 62 10.14 -6.29 -0.48
C TYR A 62 11.57 -6.84 -0.53
N PHE A 63 12.58 -5.98 -0.70
CA PHE A 63 13.96 -6.43 -0.77
C PHE A 63 14.49 -6.99 0.54
N SER A 64 14.01 -6.48 1.69
CA SER A 64 14.39 -7.02 3.00
C SER A 64 13.83 -8.42 3.21
N ILE A 65 12.57 -8.66 2.83
CA ILE A 65 11.95 -9.99 2.85
C ILE A 65 12.71 -10.93 1.92
N LEU A 66 12.95 -10.50 0.68
CA LEU A 66 13.68 -11.28 -0.31
C LEU A 66 15.07 -11.67 0.21
N LYS A 67 15.76 -10.79 0.95
CA LYS A 67 17.06 -11.08 1.57
C LYS A 67 16.96 -12.07 2.74
N SER A 68 15.84 -12.11 3.45
CA SER A 68 15.62 -13.05 4.56
C SER A 68 15.34 -14.50 4.11
N ILE A 69 15.06 -14.73 2.83
CA ILE A 69 14.78 -16.06 2.28
C ILE A 69 16.08 -16.70 1.75
N PRO A 70 16.45 -17.92 2.19
CA PRO A 70 17.62 -18.65 1.69
C PRO A 70 17.62 -18.80 0.16
N LYS A 71 18.80 -18.77 -0.46
CA LYS A 71 18.96 -18.87 -1.94
C LYS A 71 19.45 -20.24 -2.41
N ASP A 72 19.95 -21.02 -1.47
CA ASP A 72 20.65 -22.30 -1.64
C ASP A 72 19.76 -23.51 -1.36
N THR A 73 18.54 -23.30 -0.84
CA THR A 73 17.54 -24.35 -0.68
C THR A 73 16.49 -24.29 -1.78
N LYS A 74 15.96 -25.44 -2.21
CA LYS A 74 14.87 -25.52 -3.20
C LYS A 74 13.62 -24.77 -2.73
N GLU A 75 13.28 -24.90 -1.45
CA GLU A 75 12.16 -24.19 -0.83
C GLU A 75 12.38 -22.67 -0.89
N GLY A 76 13.55 -22.19 -0.49
CA GLY A 76 13.90 -20.78 -0.54
C GLY A 76 13.88 -20.23 -1.98
N GLN A 77 14.34 -21.00 -2.97
CA GLN A 77 14.25 -20.63 -4.38
C GLN A 77 12.80 -20.45 -4.84
N ASN A 78 11.92 -21.41 -4.55
CA ASN A 78 10.50 -21.34 -4.89
C ASN A 78 9.84 -20.09 -4.26
N GLU A 79 10.10 -19.85 -2.98
CA GLU A 79 9.57 -18.73 -2.21
C GLU A 79 10.02 -17.38 -2.76
N ARG A 80 11.28 -17.29 -3.23
CA ARG A 80 11.81 -16.10 -3.91
C ARG A 80 11.15 -15.87 -5.26
N GLU A 81 10.82 -16.92 -6.01
CA GLU A 81 10.09 -16.79 -7.29
C GLU A 81 8.65 -16.33 -7.08
N GLU A 82 7.93 -16.89 -6.11
CA GLU A 82 6.58 -16.43 -5.75
C GLU A 82 6.58 -14.96 -5.31
N LEU A 83 7.54 -14.56 -4.48
CA LEU A 83 7.69 -13.16 -4.06
C LEU A 83 8.01 -12.23 -5.24
N LYS A 84 8.82 -12.67 -6.22
CA LYS A 84 9.08 -11.90 -7.46
C LYS A 84 7.83 -11.76 -8.31
N TYR A 85 7.06 -12.85 -8.49
CA TYR A 85 5.80 -12.82 -9.21
C TYR A 85 4.82 -11.84 -8.57
N PHE A 86 4.67 -11.91 -7.24
CA PHE A 86 3.87 -10.95 -6.49
C PHE A 86 4.31 -9.49 -6.73
N ASN A 87 5.61 -9.21 -6.68
CA ASN A 87 6.10 -7.85 -6.94
C ASN A 87 5.86 -7.42 -8.39
N HIS A 88 6.00 -8.31 -9.36
CA HIS A 88 5.66 -8.02 -10.75
C HIS A 88 4.19 -7.59 -10.88
N ASP A 89 3.26 -8.31 -10.24
CA ASP A 89 1.84 -7.99 -10.25
C ASP A 89 1.54 -6.65 -9.59
N VAL A 90 2.14 -6.35 -8.43
CA VAL A 90 1.99 -5.06 -7.76
C VAL A 90 2.48 -3.91 -8.66
N MET A 91 3.65 -4.06 -9.28
CA MET A 91 4.18 -3.05 -10.20
C MET A 91 3.33 -2.90 -11.46
N SER A 92 2.78 -4.00 -11.99
CA SER A 92 1.86 -3.98 -13.13
C SER A 92 0.59 -3.21 -12.78
N ASN A 93 -0.10 -3.59 -11.70
CA ASN A 93 -1.32 -2.95 -11.22
C ASN A 93 -1.09 -1.46 -10.98
N ARG A 94 0.03 -1.10 -10.34
CA ARG A 94 0.42 0.30 -10.14
C ARG A 94 0.55 1.05 -11.46
N ASN A 95 1.22 0.48 -12.45
CA ASN A 95 1.49 1.15 -13.72
C ASN A 95 0.23 1.38 -14.55
N ILE A 96 -0.77 0.49 -14.44
CA ILE A 96 -2.03 0.58 -15.18
C ILE A 96 -3.19 1.13 -14.33
N PHE A 97 -2.93 1.55 -13.09
CA PHE A 97 -3.94 2.04 -12.15
C PHE A 97 -5.07 1.01 -11.91
N GLN A 98 -4.71 -0.26 -11.78
CA GLN A 98 -5.66 -1.33 -11.47
C GLN A 98 -5.90 -1.38 -9.95
N CYS A 99 -6.91 -0.64 -9.53
CA CYS A 99 -7.36 -0.49 -8.16
C CYS A 99 -8.89 -0.61 -8.12
N TYR A 100 -9.40 -1.08 -7.00
CA TYR A 100 -10.80 -1.45 -6.85
C TYR A 100 -11.41 -0.71 -5.67
N PHE A 101 -12.73 -0.53 -5.66
CA PHE A 101 -13.44 0.07 -4.52
C PHE A 101 -12.98 1.51 -4.16
N ILE A 102 -12.56 2.31 -5.15
CA ILE A 102 -12.13 3.69 -4.94
C ILE A 102 -13.32 4.65 -4.78
N VAL A 103 -14.29 4.53 -5.68
CA VAL A 103 -15.46 5.41 -5.73
C VAL A 103 -16.74 4.60 -5.57
N PRO A 104 -17.73 5.13 -4.82
CA PRO A 104 -19.10 4.62 -4.86
C PRO A 104 -19.60 4.59 -6.31
N PHE A 105 -20.34 3.55 -6.67
CA PHE A 105 -20.85 3.36 -8.03
C PHE A 105 -21.72 4.53 -8.47
N GLY A 106 -22.54 5.08 -7.55
CA GLY A 106 -23.42 6.22 -7.81
C GLY A 106 -22.70 7.55 -8.07
N THR A 107 -21.38 7.63 -7.90
CA THR A 107 -20.62 8.89 -8.02
C THR A 107 -19.84 9.07 -9.33
N GLY A 108 -19.67 8.00 -10.12
CA GLY A 108 -19.37 8.06 -11.56
C GLY A 108 -18.11 8.79 -12.06
N LYS A 109 -17.20 9.30 -11.22
CA LYS A 109 -16.06 10.10 -11.71
C LYS A 109 -14.85 9.23 -12.05
N GLN A 110 -14.61 9.08 -13.35
CA GLN A 110 -13.48 8.32 -13.92
C GLN A 110 -12.09 8.88 -13.52
N GLU A 111 -12.00 10.18 -13.23
CA GLU A 111 -10.76 10.86 -12.78
C GLU A 111 -10.22 10.31 -11.45
N ASP A 112 -11.09 9.76 -10.60
CA ASP A 112 -10.68 9.21 -9.29
C ASP A 112 -9.92 7.88 -9.41
N PHE A 113 -10.07 7.14 -10.52
CA PHE A 113 -9.38 5.86 -10.72
C PHE A 113 -7.89 6.03 -11.07
N GLN A 114 -7.50 7.14 -11.70
CA GLN A 114 -6.10 7.46 -11.99
C GLN A 114 -5.56 8.52 -11.01
N SER A 115 -5.95 8.40 -9.74
CA SER A 115 -5.59 9.35 -8.69
C SER A 115 -4.44 8.86 -7.82
N ASN A 116 -3.91 9.76 -6.98
CA ASN A 116 -2.97 9.41 -5.92
C ASN A 116 -3.56 8.36 -4.96
N TYR A 117 -4.89 8.36 -4.77
CA TYR A 117 -5.56 7.39 -3.91
C TYR A 117 -5.39 5.97 -4.43
N CYS A 118 -5.53 5.75 -5.75
CA CYS A 118 -5.30 4.44 -6.37
C CYS A 118 -3.88 3.92 -6.13
N ILE A 119 -2.87 4.77 -6.34
CA ILE A 119 -1.46 4.41 -6.15
C ILE A 119 -1.20 4.08 -4.66
N LYS A 120 -1.68 4.94 -3.77
CA LYS A 120 -1.61 4.74 -2.31
C LYS A 120 -2.23 3.39 -1.93
N GLN A 121 -3.36 3.06 -2.56
CA GLN A 121 -4.10 1.84 -2.29
C GLN A 121 -3.31 0.60 -2.67
N ILE A 122 -2.72 0.59 -3.86
CA ILE A 122 -1.92 -0.52 -4.36
C ILE A 122 -0.73 -0.80 -3.44
N TYR A 123 -0.02 0.23 -2.96
CA TYR A 123 1.09 0.01 -2.03
C TYR A 123 0.64 -0.49 -0.66
N LEU A 124 -0.42 0.07 -0.10
CA LEU A 124 -0.92 -0.34 1.21
C LEU A 124 -1.46 -1.77 1.20
N GLU A 125 -2.23 -2.14 0.18
CA GLU A 125 -2.65 -3.53 -0.02
C GLU A 125 -1.45 -4.47 -0.16
N ALA A 126 -0.46 -4.08 -0.96
CA ALA A 126 0.73 -4.91 -1.15
C ALA A 126 1.49 -5.15 0.16
N ILE A 127 1.66 -4.10 0.99
CA ILE A 127 2.29 -4.22 2.31
C ILE A 127 1.43 -5.09 3.25
N ALA A 128 0.11 -4.92 3.26
CA ALA A 128 -0.80 -5.74 4.06
C ALA A 128 -0.79 -7.21 3.65
N ILE A 129 -0.75 -7.50 2.35
CA ILE A 129 -0.65 -8.87 1.82
C ILE A 129 0.66 -9.50 2.28
N LEU A 130 1.80 -8.81 2.14
CA LEU A 130 3.08 -9.31 2.63
C LEU A 130 3.04 -9.59 4.13
N ALA A 131 2.55 -8.64 4.93
CA ALA A 131 2.39 -8.79 6.37
C ALA A 131 1.54 -10.01 6.73
N PHE A 132 0.38 -10.16 6.09
CA PHE A 132 -0.53 -11.27 6.34
C PHE A 132 0.09 -12.60 5.94
N LYS A 133 0.72 -12.70 4.77
CA LYS A 133 1.34 -13.94 4.26
C LYS A 133 2.42 -14.48 5.20
N MET A 134 3.18 -13.60 5.88
CA MET A 134 4.17 -14.00 6.89
C MET A 134 3.56 -14.66 8.15
N ILE A 135 2.27 -14.50 8.39
CA ILE A 135 1.57 -15.03 9.57
C ILE A 135 0.41 -15.96 9.21
N ASN A 136 0.09 -16.12 7.93
CA ASN A 136 -1.07 -16.84 7.44
C ASN A 136 -0.80 -18.36 7.40
N SER A 137 -0.92 -19.00 8.56
CA SER A 137 -0.94 -20.46 8.70
C SER A 137 -2.32 -20.95 9.12
N GLU A 138 -2.63 -22.22 8.87
CA GLU A 138 -3.91 -22.81 9.26
C GLU A 138 -4.14 -22.74 10.78
N ALA A 139 -3.10 -23.01 11.57
CA ALA A 139 -3.13 -22.87 13.02
C ALA A 139 -3.46 -21.44 13.46
N ASN A 140 -2.87 -20.44 12.79
CA ASN A 140 -3.12 -19.03 13.09
C ASN A 140 -4.54 -18.60 12.66
N LYS A 141 -5.00 -19.01 11.48
CA LYS A 141 -6.37 -18.74 11.03
C LYS A 141 -7.40 -19.26 12.03
N LYS A 142 -7.22 -20.49 12.53
CA LYS A 142 -8.06 -21.07 13.58
C LYS A 142 -7.99 -20.26 14.86
N LYS A 143 -6.79 -19.90 15.32
CA LYS A 143 -6.58 -19.09 16.54
C LYS A 143 -7.28 -17.73 16.50
N TRP A 144 -7.35 -17.09 15.34
CA TRP A 144 -7.96 -15.76 15.19
C TRP A 144 -9.44 -15.79 14.82
N ASN A 145 -10.02 -17.00 14.70
CA ASN A 145 -11.34 -17.21 14.12
C ASN A 145 -11.48 -16.51 12.76
N PHE A 146 -10.47 -16.66 11.89
CA PHE A 146 -10.36 -15.87 10.67
C PHE A 146 -11.56 -16.06 9.73
N ASN A 147 -12.05 -17.29 9.58
CA ASN A 147 -13.24 -17.57 8.75
C ASN A 147 -14.48 -16.83 9.27
N GLN A 148 -14.70 -16.80 10.59
CA GLN A 148 -15.79 -16.03 11.19
C GLN A 148 -15.62 -14.52 10.96
N ARG A 149 -14.38 -14.01 10.93
CA ARG A 149 -14.13 -12.60 10.58
C ARG A 149 -14.48 -12.32 9.12
N VAL A 150 -14.17 -13.23 8.20
CA VAL A 150 -14.55 -13.12 6.78
C VAL A 150 -16.08 -13.16 6.63
N GLU A 151 -16.75 -14.11 7.30
CA GLU A 151 -18.21 -14.28 7.27
C GLU A 151 -18.97 -13.06 7.83
N LYS A 152 -18.42 -12.35 8.82
CA LYS A 152 -19.00 -11.08 9.32
C LYS A 152 -19.17 -10.03 8.23
N PHE A 153 -18.38 -10.10 7.16
CA PHE A 153 -18.42 -9.17 6.06
C PHE A 153 -19.19 -9.70 4.85
N TYR A 154 -19.76 -10.91 4.92
CA TYR A 154 -20.47 -11.51 3.79
C TYR A 154 -21.51 -12.58 4.18
N TYR A 155 -22.76 -12.36 3.78
CA TYR A 155 -23.92 -13.25 4.04
C TYR A 155 -24.03 -14.45 3.06
N GLY A 156 -22.99 -15.29 2.97
CA GLY A 156 -23.13 -16.65 2.39
C GLY A 156 -22.29 -17.02 1.15
N ALA A 157 -20.96 -16.87 1.19
CA ALA A 157 -20.09 -17.34 0.10
C ALA A 157 -18.89 -18.11 0.63
N ALA A 158 -18.57 -19.17 -0.11
CA ALA A 158 -17.38 -19.96 0.05
C ALA A 158 -16.09 -19.15 -0.19
N TYR A 159 -15.07 -19.51 0.57
CA TYR A 159 -13.71 -19.00 0.55
C TYR A 159 -13.09 -19.10 -0.86
N LEU A 160 -12.64 -17.99 -1.46
CA LEU A 160 -11.98 -18.01 -2.78
C LEU A 160 -10.64 -18.75 -2.77
N GLU A 161 -10.45 -19.62 -3.77
CA GLU A 161 -9.17 -20.24 -4.10
C GLU A 161 -8.05 -19.23 -4.37
N LYS A 162 -8.35 -18.03 -4.89
CA LYS A 162 -7.33 -17.05 -5.32
C LYS A 162 -6.35 -16.65 -4.20
N TYR A 163 -6.82 -16.55 -2.96
CA TYR A 163 -5.95 -16.28 -1.81
C TYR A 163 -5.20 -17.52 -1.29
N ASN A 164 -5.66 -18.72 -1.64
CA ASN A 164 -4.97 -19.98 -1.38
C ASN A 164 -3.92 -20.31 -2.46
N ARG A 165 -4.03 -19.77 -3.68
CA ARG A 165 -3.11 -20.06 -4.79
C ARG A 165 -1.69 -19.52 -4.61
N ILE A 166 -1.45 -18.63 -3.63
CA ILE A 166 -0.12 -18.07 -3.35
C ILE A 166 0.18 -18.24 -1.86
N ASN A 167 0.65 -19.42 -1.44
CA ASN A 167 1.06 -19.69 -0.06
C ASN A 167 2.58 -19.53 0.06
N PHE A 168 3.04 -18.29 0.15
CA PHE A 168 4.45 -17.93 0.30
C PHE A 168 4.66 -17.20 1.64
N LEU A 169 5.89 -17.19 2.16
CA LEU A 169 6.37 -16.60 3.42
C LEU A 169 5.89 -17.23 4.73
N SER A 170 4.87 -18.09 4.72
CA SER A 170 4.26 -18.64 5.94
C SER A 170 5.22 -19.49 6.77
N ASN A 171 6.21 -20.11 6.12
CA ASN A 171 7.23 -20.95 6.77
C ASN A 171 8.38 -20.16 7.41
N TYR A 172 8.52 -18.86 7.13
CA TYR A 172 9.66 -18.05 7.59
C TYR A 172 9.37 -17.19 8.82
N ASN A 173 8.10 -17.09 9.27
CA ASN A 173 7.67 -16.34 10.45
C ASN A 173 8.27 -14.91 10.54
N LEU A 174 8.31 -14.21 9.40
CA LEU A 174 9.07 -12.95 9.26
C LEU A 174 8.34 -11.72 9.81
N PHE A 175 7.07 -11.84 10.21
CA PHE A 175 6.26 -10.68 10.59
C PHE A 175 6.90 -9.84 11.67
N ASN A 176 7.37 -10.48 12.75
CA ASN A 176 7.97 -9.77 13.87
C ASN A 176 9.33 -9.13 13.51
N ASN A 177 9.92 -9.44 12.36
CA ASN A 177 11.14 -8.78 11.89
C ASN A 177 10.84 -7.41 11.27
N PHE A 178 9.64 -7.24 10.71
CA PHE A 178 9.29 -6.07 9.88
C PHE A 178 8.13 -5.25 10.44
N PHE A 179 7.28 -5.83 11.29
CA PHE A 179 6.07 -5.20 11.82
C PHE A 179 6.01 -5.31 13.35
N GLU A 180 5.41 -4.31 13.98
CA GLU A 180 5.04 -4.35 15.40
C GLU A 180 3.83 -5.25 15.64
N SER A 181 3.73 -5.79 16.85
CA SER A 181 2.61 -6.66 17.24
C SER A 181 1.26 -5.92 17.22
N THR A 182 1.27 -4.61 17.46
CA THR A 182 0.10 -3.71 17.38
C THR A 182 -0.49 -3.67 15.96
N THR A 183 0.35 -3.74 14.93
CA THR A 183 -0.06 -3.73 13.52
C THR A 183 -0.77 -5.04 13.10
N LYS A 184 -0.53 -6.14 13.82
CA LYS A 184 -1.03 -7.48 13.45
C LYS A 184 -2.55 -7.54 13.36
N GLY A 185 -3.27 -7.01 14.35
CA GLY A 185 -4.73 -7.05 14.38
C GLY A 185 -5.35 -6.31 13.19
N ILE A 186 -4.80 -5.14 12.88
CA ILE A 186 -5.25 -4.27 11.78
C ILE A 186 -5.05 -4.97 10.43
N VAL A 187 -3.90 -5.60 10.22
CA VAL A 187 -3.64 -6.41 9.02
C VAL A 187 -4.62 -7.58 8.90
N ILE A 188 -4.89 -8.30 9.98
CA ILE A 188 -5.82 -9.44 9.96
C ILE A 188 -7.23 -8.98 9.59
N ASP A 189 -7.71 -7.89 10.20
CA ASP A 189 -9.05 -7.36 9.94
C ASP A 189 -9.19 -6.81 8.52
N PHE A 190 -8.19 -6.07 8.05
CA PHE A 190 -8.14 -5.59 6.67
C PHE A 190 -8.18 -6.77 5.68
N MET A 191 -7.38 -7.81 5.90
CA MET A 191 -7.34 -8.96 4.99
C MET A 191 -8.61 -9.80 5.04
N ALA A 192 -9.25 -9.95 6.20
CA ALA A 192 -10.55 -10.61 6.30
C ALA A 192 -11.60 -9.87 5.46
N TYR A 193 -11.64 -8.54 5.57
CA TYR A 193 -12.54 -7.70 4.78
C TYR A 193 -12.21 -7.75 3.28
N ASN A 194 -10.94 -7.56 2.91
CA ASN A 194 -10.48 -7.56 1.52
C ASN A 194 -10.83 -8.90 0.84
N ILE A 195 -10.63 -10.04 1.51
CA ILE A 195 -11.04 -11.36 1.01
C ILE A 195 -12.57 -11.44 0.85
N ALA A 196 -13.34 -11.05 1.87
CA ALA A 196 -14.81 -11.08 1.81
C ALA A 196 -15.35 -10.23 0.65
N GLN A 197 -14.78 -9.06 0.42
CA GLN A 197 -15.16 -8.16 -0.67
C GLN A 197 -14.83 -8.72 -2.05
N TRP A 198 -13.66 -9.34 -2.21
CA TRP A 198 -13.34 -10.03 -3.47
C TRP A 198 -14.24 -11.24 -3.72
N ASN A 199 -14.63 -11.97 -2.67
CA ASN A 199 -15.65 -13.03 -2.79
C ASN A 199 -16.98 -12.43 -3.28
N TYR A 200 -17.41 -11.31 -2.70
CA TYR A 200 -18.63 -10.60 -3.13
C TYR A 200 -18.56 -10.21 -4.60
N PHE A 201 -17.52 -9.50 -5.02
CA PHE A 201 -17.41 -8.96 -6.36
C PHE A 201 -17.36 -10.06 -7.43
N ILE A 202 -16.67 -11.18 -7.16
CA ILE A 202 -16.58 -12.28 -8.12
C ILE A 202 -17.92 -13.02 -8.25
N LEU A 203 -18.60 -13.28 -7.13
CA LEU A 203 -19.87 -14.02 -7.12
C LEU A 203 -21.05 -13.17 -7.60
N HIS A 204 -21.04 -11.88 -7.26
CA HIS A 204 -22.05 -10.89 -7.64
C HIS A 204 -21.56 -10.00 -8.78
N SER A 205 -20.81 -10.56 -9.74
CA SER A 205 -20.21 -9.88 -10.91
C SER A 205 -21.20 -9.17 -11.86
N ARG A 206 -22.45 -8.99 -11.43
CA ARG A 206 -23.43 -8.06 -11.96
C ARG A 206 -23.74 -7.01 -10.90
N ILE A 207 -22.86 -6.03 -10.71
CA ILE A 207 -23.28 -4.77 -10.08
C ILE A 207 -24.33 -4.17 -11.01
N ASN A 208 -25.59 -4.24 -10.61
CA ASN A 208 -26.72 -3.58 -11.25
C ASN A 208 -27.35 -2.60 -10.26
N GLU A 209 -28.36 -1.86 -10.69
CA GLU A 209 -29.06 -0.89 -9.83
C GLU A 209 -29.59 -1.50 -8.53
N ALA A 210 -29.89 -2.80 -8.51
CA ALA A 210 -30.45 -3.48 -7.32
C ALA A 210 -29.45 -3.63 -6.17
N ASN A 211 -28.15 -3.76 -6.45
CA ASN A 211 -27.10 -4.01 -5.44
C ASN A 211 -26.15 -2.82 -5.24
N LEU A 212 -26.54 -1.67 -5.79
CA LEU A 212 -25.71 -0.46 -5.87
C LEU A 212 -25.42 0.13 -4.47
N GLY A 213 -26.40 0.09 -3.57
CA GLY A 213 -26.23 0.53 -2.17
C GLY A 213 -25.29 -0.35 -1.36
N GLU A 214 -25.26 -1.67 -1.62
CA GLU A 214 -24.34 -2.59 -0.94
C GLU A 214 -22.89 -2.34 -1.37
N PHE A 215 -22.66 -2.08 -2.66
CA PHE A 215 -21.34 -1.71 -3.17
C PHE A 215 -20.86 -0.38 -2.58
N ASP A 216 -21.73 0.63 -2.49
CA ASP A 216 -21.37 1.92 -1.92
C ASP A 216 -21.01 1.81 -0.43
N GLU A 217 -21.75 0.98 0.33
CA GLU A 217 -21.41 0.70 1.73
C GLU A 217 -20.09 -0.06 1.85
N ALA A 218 -19.85 -1.02 0.95
CA ALA A 218 -18.58 -1.73 0.91
C ALA A 218 -17.40 -0.78 0.64
N VAL A 219 -17.56 0.20 -0.26
CA VAL A 219 -16.55 1.24 -0.51
C VAL A 219 -16.29 2.08 0.74
N LYS A 220 -17.33 2.46 1.51
CA LYS A 220 -17.17 3.22 2.76
C LYS A 220 -16.40 2.43 3.82
N VAL A 221 -16.77 1.17 4.06
CA VAL A 221 -16.07 0.32 5.02
C VAL A 221 -14.63 0.06 4.57
N TYR A 222 -14.41 -0.10 3.26
CA TYR A 222 -13.06 -0.22 2.68
C TYR A 222 -12.21 1.00 3.04
N LYS A 223 -12.74 2.22 2.83
CA LYS A 223 -12.07 3.48 3.17
C LYS A 223 -11.71 3.57 4.66
N ILE A 224 -12.60 3.15 5.55
CA ILE A 224 -12.33 3.17 7.01
C ILE A 224 -11.18 2.22 7.36
N LEU A 225 -11.21 0.98 6.87
CA LEU A 225 -10.16 0.00 7.15
C LEU A 225 -8.83 0.40 6.52
N TYR A 226 -8.91 1.03 5.34
CA TYR A 226 -7.78 1.58 4.63
C TYR A 226 -7.07 2.70 5.40
N GLU A 227 -7.81 3.67 5.95
CA GLU A 227 -7.23 4.73 6.78
C GLU A 227 -6.58 4.15 8.06
N LYS A 228 -7.23 3.16 8.70
CA LYS A 228 -6.63 2.44 9.84
C LYS A 228 -5.32 1.75 9.46
N LEU A 229 -5.27 1.14 8.28
CA LEU A 229 -4.06 0.48 7.76
C LEU A 229 -2.95 1.50 7.49
N TYR A 230 -3.29 2.63 6.86
CA TYR A 230 -2.34 3.71 6.59
C TYR A 230 -1.76 4.29 7.88
N GLN A 231 -2.61 4.55 8.88
CA GLN A 231 -2.18 5.02 10.19
C GLN A 231 -1.26 4.00 10.87
N ALA A 232 -1.66 2.73 10.91
CA ALA A 232 -0.88 1.67 11.51
C ALA A 232 0.53 1.56 10.89
N PHE A 233 0.63 1.57 9.57
CA PHE A 233 1.93 1.49 8.89
C PHE A 233 2.79 2.73 9.04
N THR A 234 2.15 3.90 9.22
CA THR A 234 2.86 5.15 9.47
C THR A 234 3.42 5.23 10.89
N GLU A 235 2.72 4.67 11.86
CA GLU A 235 3.11 4.66 13.27
C GLU A 235 4.02 3.47 13.63
N ASP A 236 4.01 2.39 12.83
CA ASP A 236 4.84 1.20 13.06
C ASP A 236 6.33 1.52 13.05
N LYS A 237 6.98 1.36 14.21
CA LYS A 237 8.38 1.72 14.40
C LYS A 237 9.33 0.84 13.58
N LYS A 238 8.96 -0.41 13.28
CA LYS A 238 9.82 -1.30 12.48
C LYS A 238 9.77 -0.95 11.00
N LEU A 239 8.59 -0.57 10.50
CA LEU A 239 8.47 -0.02 9.15
C LEU A 239 9.21 1.32 9.02
N ASN A 240 9.10 2.19 10.02
CA ASN A 240 9.85 3.45 10.04
C ASN A 240 11.37 3.22 10.09
N LYS A 241 11.85 2.21 10.84
CA LYS A 241 13.25 1.81 10.84
C LYS A 241 13.74 1.37 9.47
N LEU A 242 12.92 0.66 8.67
CA LEU A 242 13.28 0.35 7.27
C LEU A 242 13.50 1.63 6.47
N LEU A 243 12.71 2.67 6.71
CA LEU A 243 12.85 3.96 6.05
C LEU A 243 14.07 4.77 6.51
N GLY A 244 14.79 4.33 7.55
CA GLY A 244 15.92 5.05 8.16
C GLY A 244 15.48 6.12 9.16
N LYS A 245 14.29 5.98 9.73
CA LYS A 245 13.74 6.84 10.78
C LYS A 245 13.78 6.15 12.14
#